data_AF-A0A6G9XSU9-F1
#
_entry.id   AF-A0A6G9XSU9-F1
#
_cell.length_a   1.000
_cell.length_b   1.000
_cell.length_c   1.000
_cell.angle_alpha   90.00
_cell.angle_beta   90.00
_cell.angle_gamma   90.00
#
_symmetry.space_group_name_H-M   'P 1'
#
loop_
_entity.id
_entity.type
_entity.pdbx_description
1 polymer ?
#
loop_
_entity_poly.entity_id
_entity_poly.type
_entity_poly.pdbx_seq_one_letter_code
_entity_poly.pdbx_strand_id
1 'polypeptide(L)'
;MPTTPRARARAQTMNDIVRIGREHLASDGAAALSLRAVARDLGVVSSAVYRYVRSRDELLTLLVVDGYNALGDAVDADLASAPDDPIARIRTLCHSVRRWAHAEPARYGLLFGTPVPGYDAPVEQTTTPGTRVIVSLQTLFAEAYQAGLLHAPDPEPAVSAVLAADFERIRAEFGLSMPDWLYARGITFWASFVGAVSADIFDMYGPDTFTDRTELFDLQVDALLAMLGWRR
;
A
#
# COMPACT_ATOMS: atom_id res chain seq x y z
N MET A 1 4.43 13.05 -27.73
CA MET A 1 4.55 12.31 -29.00
C MET A 1 3.47 11.24 -29.04
N PRO A 2 2.68 11.09 -30.12
CA PRO A 2 1.68 10.04 -30.22
C PRO A 2 2.34 8.66 -30.23
N THR A 3 1.84 7.71 -29.44
CA THR A 3 2.34 6.32 -29.43
C THR A 3 2.01 5.64 -30.76
N THR A 4 3.01 4.99 -31.36
CA THR A 4 2.84 4.25 -32.62
C THR A 4 1.85 3.08 -32.42
N PRO A 5 1.13 2.63 -33.47
CA PRO A 5 0.24 1.47 -33.37
C PRO A 5 0.93 0.23 -32.79
N ARG A 6 2.20 0.02 -33.14
CA ARG A 6 3.02 -1.07 -32.60
C ARG A 6 3.30 -0.92 -31.10
N ALA A 7 3.58 0.29 -30.63
CA ALA A 7 3.76 0.55 -29.20
C ALA A 7 2.47 0.32 -28.42
N ARG A 8 1.32 0.71 -28.98
CA ARG A 8 0.00 0.44 -28.36
C ARG A 8 -0.31 -1.04 -28.28
N ALA A 9 -0.09 -1.80 -29.35
CA ALA A 9 -0.28 -3.25 -29.34
C ALA A 9 0.61 -3.93 -28.29
N ARG A 10 1.89 -3.50 -28.19
CA ARG A 10 2.81 -4.00 -27.16
C ARG A 10 2.33 -3.68 -25.74
N ALA A 11 1.83 -2.48 -25.50
CA ALA A 11 1.29 -2.07 -24.19
C ALA A 11 0.03 -2.88 -23.84
N GLN A 12 -0.87 -3.08 -24.80
CA GLN A 12 -2.06 -3.91 -24.62
C GLN A 12 -1.69 -5.35 -24.24
N THR A 13 -0.74 -5.96 -24.95
CA THR A 13 -0.26 -7.32 -24.59
C THR A 13 0.34 -7.37 -23.19
N MET A 14 1.08 -6.34 -22.76
CA MET A 14 1.60 -6.29 -21.39
C MET A 14 0.47 -6.19 -20.36
N ASN A 15 -0.54 -5.35 -20.62
CA ASN A 15 -1.71 -5.22 -19.75
C ASN A 15 -2.47 -6.54 -19.65
N ASP A 16 -2.62 -7.27 -20.76
CA ASP A 16 -3.27 -8.58 -20.76
C ASP A 16 -2.47 -9.63 -19.97
N ILE A 17 -1.13 -9.61 -20.07
CA ILE A 17 -0.25 -10.48 -19.26
C ILE A 17 -0.43 -10.19 -17.77
N VAL A 18 -0.43 -8.92 -17.37
CA VAL A 18 -0.62 -8.53 -15.96
C VAL A 18 -2.03 -8.89 -15.48
N ARG A 19 -3.07 -8.66 -16.30
CA ARG A 19 -4.45 -9.04 -15.99
C ARG A 19 -4.59 -10.54 -15.73
N ILE A 20 -4.09 -11.38 -16.63
CA ILE A 20 -4.12 -12.85 -16.46
C ILE A 20 -3.27 -13.26 -15.25
N GLY A 21 -2.13 -12.61 -15.01
CA GLY A 21 -1.33 -12.83 -13.81
C GLY A 21 -2.08 -12.53 -12.52
N ARG A 22 -2.91 -11.48 -12.48
CA ARG A 22 -3.80 -11.18 -11.34
C ARG A 22 -4.87 -12.25 -11.15
N GLU A 23 -5.44 -12.75 -12.24
CA GLU A 23 -6.43 -13.84 -12.19
C GLU A 23 -5.80 -15.10 -11.57
N HIS A 24 -4.60 -15.48 -12.01
CA HIS A 24 -3.85 -16.61 -11.44
C HIS A 24 -3.43 -16.38 -9.98
N LEU A 25 -3.06 -15.14 -9.62
CA LEU A 25 -2.76 -14.78 -8.24
C LEU A 25 -3.99 -14.98 -7.35
N ALA A 26 -5.18 -14.62 -7.83
CA ALA A 26 -6.43 -14.75 -7.08
C ALA A 26 -6.91 -16.20 -6.97
N SER A 27 -6.75 -17.03 -8.01
CA SER A 27 -7.17 -18.43 -7.99
C SER A 27 -6.18 -19.37 -7.31
N ASP A 28 -4.88 -19.20 -7.58
CA ASP A 28 -3.85 -20.20 -7.29
C ASP A 28 -2.74 -19.68 -6.36
N GLY A 29 -2.69 -18.36 -6.11
CA GLY A 29 -1.68 -17.71 -5.28
C GLY A 29 -0.32 -17.54 -5.96
N ALA A 30 0.54 -16.75 -5.31
CA ALA A 30 1.83 -16.34 -5.87
C ALA A 30 2.81 -17.51 -6.16
N ALA A 31 2.72 -18.59 -5.38
CA ALA A 31 3.55 -19.77 -5.55
C ALA A 31 3.28 -20.50 -6.88
N ALA A 32 2.03 -20.49 -7.35
CA ALA A 32 1.59 -21.21 -8.54
C ALA A 32 1.74 -20.42 -9.85
N LEU A 33 2.12 -19.14 -9.79
CA LEU A 33 2.25 -18.28 -10.97
C LEU A 33 3.19 -18.89 -12.03
N SER A 34 2.70 -18.92 -13.28
CA SER A 34 3.38 -19.60 -14.39
C SER A 34 3.22 -18.86 -15.71
N LEU A 35 4.34 -18.47 -16.33
CA LEU A 35 4.34 -17.86 -17.67
C LEU A 35 3.77 -18.81 -18.74
N ARG A 36 3.85 -20.12 -18.54
CA ARG A 36 3.25 -21.10 -19.46
C ARG A 36 1.72 -21.10 -19.34
N ALA A 37 1.18 -20.97 -18.13
CA ALA A 37 -0.25 -20.83 -17.92
C ALA A 37 -0.74 -19.50 -18.51
N VAL A 38 -0.04 -18.40 -18.23
CA VAL A 38 -0.36 -17.08 -18.80
C VAL A 38 -0.39 -17.12 -20.33
N ALA A 39 0.61 -17.76 -20.97
CA ALA A 39 0.65 -17.89 -22.43
C ALA A 39 -0.55 -18.67 -22.99
N ARG A 40 -0.96 -19.75 -22.30
CA ARG A 40 -2.11 -20.57 -22.67
C ARG A 40 -3.40 -19.74 -22.66
N ASP A 41 -3.61 -18.99 -21.59
CA ASP A 41 -4.85 -18.20 -21.41
C ASP A 41 -4.86 -16.95 -22.29
N LEU A 42 -3.69 -16.44 -22.66
CA LEU A 42 -3.53 -15.42 -23.69
C LEU A 42 -3.72 -15.96 -25.12
N GLY A 43 -3.74 -17.28 -25.31
CA GLY A 43 -3.90 -17.93 -26.62
C GLY A 43 -2.64 -17.90 -27.49
N VAL A 44 -1.45 -17.83 -26.88
CA VAL A 44 -0.16 -17.74 -27.59
C VAL A 44 0.81 -18.83 -27.16
N VAL A 45 1.81 -19.09 -27.99
CA VAL A 45 2.92 -19.99 -27.63
C VAL A 45 3.76 -19.37 -26.50
N SER A 46 4.27 -20.19 -25.57
CA SER A 46 5.02 -19.69 -24.40
C SER A 46 6.21 -18.80 -24.78
N SER A 47 6.92 -19.13 -25.88
CA SER A 47 8.04 -18.32 -26.37
C SER A 47 7.65 -16.89 -26.73
N ALA A 48 6.38 -16.63 -27.05
CA ALA A 48 5.89 -15.28 -27.32
C ALA A 48 5.82 -14.43 -26.03
N VAL A 49 5.34 -15.01 -24.91
CA VAL A 49 5.26 -14.30 -23.62
C VAL A 49 6.64 -13.96 -23.07
N TYR A 50 7.62 -14.86 -23.24
CA TYR A 50 9.01 -14.61 -22.81
C TYR A 50 9.68 -13.40 -23.47
N ARG A 51 9.11 -12.87 -24.58
CA ARG A 51 9.55 -11.61 -25.20
C ARG A 51 9.11 -10.36 -24.44
N TYR A 52 8.13 -10.50 -23.55
CA TYR A 52 7.55 -9.44 -22.72
C TYR A 52 7.98 -9.59 -21.26
N VAL A 53 7.91 -10.82 -20.73
CA VAL A 53 8.21 -11.15 -19.34
C VAL A 53 9.12 -12.38 -19.31
N ARG A 54 10.37 -12.18 -18.91
CA ARG A 54 11.48 -13.12 -19.03
C ARG A 54 11.45 -14.22 -17.97
N SER A 55 10.81 -13.98 -16.83
CA SER A 55 10.77 -14.94 -15.72
C SER A 55 9.50 -14.81 -14.88
N ARG A 56 9.28 -15.80 -14.01
CA ARG A 56 8.23 -15.74 -12.97
C ARG A 56 8.45 -14.55 -12.04
N ASP A 57 9.70 -14.26 -11.68
CA ASP A 57 10.02 -13.15 -10.77
C ASP A 57 9.77 -11.79 -11.42
N GLU A 58 9.98 -11.67 -12.74
CA GLU A 58 9.59 -10.47 -13.48
C GLU A 58 8.05 -10.32 -13.53
N LEU A 59 7.30 -11.42 -13.67
CA LEU A 59 5.83 -11.37 -13.54
C LEU A 59 5.41 -10.93 -12.13
N LEU A 60 6.03 -11.48 -11.08
CA LEU A 60 5.77 -11.08 -9.69
C LEU A 60 6.06 -9.59 -9.47
N THR A 61 7.20 -9.10 -9.98
CA THR A 61 7.56 -7.68 -9.90
C THR A 61 6.50 -6.80 -10.56
N LEU A 62 6.03 -7.18 -11.76
CA LEU A 62 4.96 -6.46 -12.44
C LEU A 62 3.66 -6.45 -11.62
N LEU A 63 3.29 -7.56 -10.99
CA LEU A 63 2.10 -7.66 -10.14
C LEU A 63 2.24 -6.84 -8.85
N VAL A 64 3.43 -6.78 -8.25
CA VAL A 64 3.72 -5.94 -7.08
C VAL A 64 3.59 -4.46 -7.44
N VAL A 65 4.20 -4.02 -8.53
CA VAL A 65 4.11 -2.63 -9.00
C VAL A 65 2.67 -2.26 -9.36
N ASP A 66 1.96 -3.14 -10.05
CA ASP A 66 0.54 -2.96 -10.37
C ASP A 66 -0.34 -2.89 -9.11
N GLY A 67 -0.08 -3.74 -8.11
CA GLY A 67 -0.75 -3.73 -6.82
C GLY A 67 -0.57 -2.42 -6.07
N TYR A 68 0.68 -1.99 -5.88
CA TYR A 68 0.99 -0.73 -5.21
C TYR A 68 0.39 0.48 -5.93
N ASN A 69 0.46 0.52 -7.27
CA ASN A 69 -0.13 1.60 -8.03
C ASN A 69 -1.65 1.65 -7.89
N ALA A 70 -2.33 0.51 -8.00
CA ALA A 70 -3.80 0.49 -7.86
C ALA A 70 -4.26 0.86 -6.44
N LEU A 71 -3.50 0.46 -5.40
CA LEU A 71 -3.77 0.89 -4.04
C LEU A 71 -3.58 2.41 -3.89
N GLY A 72 -2.46 2.94 -4.37
CA GLY A 72 -2.21 4.38 -4.36
C GLY A 72 -3.27 5.17 -5.13
N ASP A 73 -3.66 4.71 -6.30
CA ASP A 73 -4.67 5.36 -7.14
C ASP A 73 -6.05 5.36 -6.47
N ALA A 74 -6.42 4.29 -5.75
CA ALA A 74 -7.66 4.23 -4.98
C ALA A 74 -7.66 5.25 -3.83
N VAL A 75 -6.54 5.36 -3.10
CA VAL A 75 -6.35 6.35 -2.03
C VAL A 75 -6.41 7.77 -2.58
N ASP A 76 -5.70 8.06 -3.67
CA ASP A 76 -5.66 9.38 -4.29
C ASP A 76 -7.06 9.81 -4.79
N ALA A 77 -7.83 8.88 -5.38
CA ALA A 77 -9.18 9.14 -5.83
C ALA A 77 -10.13 9.51 -4.68
N ASP A 78 -10.08 8.77 -3.57
CA ASP A 78 -10.92 9.06 -2.40
C ASP A 78 -10.50 10.38 -1.74
N LEU A 79 -9.19 10.64 -1.59
CA LEU A 79 -8.66 11.89 -1.03
C LEU A 79 -8.98 13.13 -1.87
N ALA A 80 -9.11 12.99 -3.18
CA ALA A 80 -9.53 14.08 -4.06
C ALA A 80 -10.98 14.53 -3.81
N SER A 81 -11.82 13.65 -3.25
CA SER A 81 -13.20 13.93 -2.90
C SER A 81 -13.42 14.24 -1.41
N ALA A 82 -12.38 14.08 -0.58
CA ALA A 82 -12.46 14.27 0.85
C ALA A 82 -12.59 15.75 1.25
N PRO A 83 -13.23 16.06 2.39
CA PRO A 83 -13.20 17.40 2.97
C PRO A 83 -11.77 17.91 3.18
N ASP A 84 -11.60 19.24 3.14
CA ASP A 84 -10.33 19.91 3.45
C ASP A 84 -10.11 20.00 4.97
N ASP A 85 -10.09 18.84 5.63
CA ASP A 85 -9.81 18.65 7.05
C ASP A 85 -8.78 17.50 7.19
N PRO A 86 -7.57 17.75 7.74
CA PRO A 86 -6.52 16.74 7.82
C PRO A 86 -6.96 15.45 8.53
N ILE A 87 -7.76 15.55 9.59
CA ILE A 87 -8.22 14.38 10.35
C ILE A 87 -9.20 13.55 9.53
N ALA A 88 -10.18 14.19 8.87
CA ALA A 88 -11.10 13.52 7.95
C ALA A 88 -10.36 12.87 6.77
N ARG A 89 -9.31 13.51 6.25
CA ARG A 89 -8.46 12.95 5.18
C ARG A 89 -7.67 11.73 5.65
N ILE A 90 -7.10 11.73 6.86
CA ILE A 90 -6.45 10.55 7.45
C ILE A 90 -7.42 9.37 7.53
N ARG A 91 -8.63 9.60 8.04
CA ARG A 91 -9.68 8.58 8.10
C ARG A 91 -10.02 8.06 6.72
N THR A 92 -10.22 8.97 5.76
CA THR A 92 -10.52 8.64 4.37
C THR A 92 -9.45 7.72 3.77
N LEU A 93 -8.16 8.04 3.98
CA LEU A 93 -7.06 7.19 3.57
C LEU A 93 -7.15 5.79 4.20
N CYS A 94 -7.31 5.70 5.52
CA CYS A 94 -7.44 4.42 6.22
C CYS A 94 -8.59 3.56 5.67
N HIS A 95 -9.76 4.16 5.45
CA HIS A 95 -10.91 3.49 4.88
C HIS A 95 -10.74 3.10 3.42
N SER A 96 -10.04 3.93 2.63
CA SER A 96 -9.74 3.63 1.23
C SER A 96 -8.89 2.37 1.11
N VAL A 97 -7.81 2.29 1.89
CA VAL A 97 -6.94 1.10 1.93
C VAL A 97 -7.72 -0.13 2.38
N ARG A 98 -8.51 -0.04 3.47
CA ARG A 98 -9.33 -1.18 3.94
C ARG A 98 -10.31 -1.64 2.87
N ARG A 99 -11.03 -0.72 2.23
CA ARG A 99 -12.00 -1.03 1.16
C ARG A 99 -11.32 -1.67 -0.06
N TRP A 100 -10.17 -1.14 -0.48
CA TRP A 100 -9.38 -1.72 -1.56
C TRP A 100 -8.90 -3.13 -1.21
N ALA A 101 -8.42 -3.33 0.03
CA ALA A 101 -7.94 -4.62 0.49
C ALA A 101 -9.04 -5.69 0.49
N HIS A 102 -10.27 -5.33 0.86
CA HIS A 102 -11.45 -6.21 0.77
C HIS A 102 -11.85 -6.53 -0.68
N ALA A 103 -11.72 -5.56 -1.58
CA ALA A 103 -12.01 -5.76 -3.01
C ALA A 103 -10.94 -6.61 -3.71
N GLU A 104 -9.69 -6.55 -3.26
CA GLU A 104 -8.52 -7.13 -3.92
C GLU A 104 -7.64 -7.96 -2.95
N PRO A 105 -8.19 -8.96 -2.23
CA PRO A 105 -7.49 -9.62 -1.11
C PRO A 105 -6.22 -10.36 -1.55
N ALA A 106 -6.20 -10.95 -2.74
CA ALA A 106 -5.03 -11.64 -3.27
C ALA A 106 -3.87 -10.67 -3.59
N ARG A 107 -4.19 -9.47 -4.07
CA ARG A 107 -3.20 -8.42 -4.33
C ARG A 107 -2.73 -7.79 -3.03
N TYR A 108 -3.64 -7.54 -2.08
CA TYR A 108 -3.27 -7.13 -0.74
C TYR A 108 -2.31 -8.14 -0.09
N GLY A 109 -2.62 -9.44 -0.20
CA GLY A 109 -1.76 -10.53 0.27
C GLY A 109 -0.38 -10.55 -0.38
N LEU A 110 -0.26 -10.20 -1.66
CA LEU A 110 1.03 -10.06 -2.33
C LEU A 110 1.88 -8.90 -1.77
N LEU A 111 1.24 -7.82 -1.32
CA LEU A 111 1.94 -6.62 -0.83
C LEU A 111 2.28 -6.70 0.67
N PHE A 112 1.34 -7.17 1.49
CA PHE A 112 1.42 -7.11 2.97
C PHE A 112 1.31 -8.47 3.65
N GLY A 113 1.17 -9.56 2.89
CA GLY A 113 1.05 -10.92 3.40
C GLY A 113 2.38 -11.65 3.51
N THR A 114 2.33 -12.98 3.40
CA THR A 114 3.51 -13.83 3.51
C THR A 114 4.46 -13.61 2.31
N PRO A 115 5.78 -13.38 2.55
CA PRO A 115 6.76 -13.27 1.48
C PRO A 115 6.75 -14.49 0.56
N VAL A 116 6.96 -14.27 -0.74
CA VAL A 116 7.02 -15.34 -1.72
C VAL A 116 8.41 -16.00 -1.67
N PRO A 117 8.52 -17.30 -1.35
CA PRO A 117 9.82 -17.96 -1.24
C PRO A 117 10.63 -17.86 -2.54
N GLY A 118 11.91 -17.46 -2.41
CA GLY A 118 12.84 -17.34 -3.54
C GLY A 118 12.62 -16.13 -4.44
N TYR A 119 11.76 -15.18 -4.05
CA TYR A 119 11.56 -13.93 -4.77
C TYR A 119 12.01 -12.74 -3.92
N ASP A 120 12.93 -11.94 -4.45
CA ASP A 120 13.34 -10.66 -3.89
C ASP A 120 12.86 -9.54 -4.82
N ALA A 121 12.07 -8.61 -4.28
CA ALA A 121 11.52 -7.51 -5.06
C ALA A 121 12.64 -6.50 -5.42
N PRO A 122 12.82 -6.15 -6.71
CA PRO A 122 13.81 -5.15 -7.12
C PRO A 122 13.42 -3.77 -6.60
N VAL A 123 14.25 -3.22 -5.71
CA VAL A 123 13.98 -1.96 -4.99
C VAL A 123 13.83 -0.78 -5.93
N GLU A 124 14.54 -0.77 -7.05
CA GLU A 124 14.51 0.31 -8.05
C GLU A 124 13.19 0.38 -8.82
N GLN A 125 12.38 -0.69 -8.80
CA GLN A 125 11.07 -0.73 -9.43
C GLN A 125 9.93 -0.62 -8.41
N THR A 126 10.16 -1.08 -7.18
CA THR A 126 9.09 -1.28 -6.19
C THR A 126 9.06 -0.23 -5.09
N THR A 127 10.17 0.48 -4.82
CA THR A 127 10.23 1.48 -3.72
C THR A 127 9.25 2.63 -3.96
N THR A 128 9.37 3.34 -5.09
CA THR A 128 8.51 4.50 -5.40
C THR A 128 7.01 4.18 -5.35
N PRO A 129 6.49 3.13 -6.01
CA PRO A 129 5.08 2.80 -5.88
C PRO A 129 4.73 2.30 -4.47
N GLY A 130 5.64 1.55 -3.82
CA GLY A 130 5.43 0.99 -2.49
C GLY A 130 5.36 2.00 -1.35
N THR A 131 5.97 3.18 -1.51
CA THR A 131 5.95 4.23 -0.48
C THR A 131 4.80 5.23 -0.62
N ARG A 132 4.02 5.20 -1.72
CA ARG A 132 2.96 6.19 -1.99
C ARG A 132 2.02 6.42 -0.79
N VAL A 133 1.43 5.34 -0.25
CA VAL A 133 0.42 5.45 0.81
C VAL A 133 1.01 5.91 2.14
N ILE A 134 2.15 5.37 2.56
CA ILE A 134 2.80 5.77 3.81
C ILE A 134 3.29 7.23 3.73
N VAL A 135 3.80 7.67 2.57
CA VAL A 135 4.19 9.07 2.37
C VAL A 135 2.96 9.98 2.45
N SER A 136 1.87 9.65 1.75
CA SER A 136 0.61 10.41 1.84
C SER A 136 0.10 10.50 3.29
N LEU A 137 0.18 9.40 4.04
CA LEU A 137 -0.24 9.38 5.44
C LEU A 137 0.66 10.27 6.33
N GLN A 138 1.98 10.21 6.16
CA GLN A 138 2.92 11.07 6.89
C GLN A 138 2.74 12.55 6.52
N THR A 139 2.46 12.86 5.25
CA THR A 139 2.11 14.23 4.82
C THR A 139 0.86 14.73 5.54
N LEU A 140 -0.20 13.93 5.63
CA LEU A 140 -1.41 14.30 6.36
C LEU A 140 -1.16 14.52 7.87
N PHE A 141 -0.26 13.74 8.49
CA PHE A 141 0.14 14.00 9.88
C PHE A 141 0.90 15.32 10.04
N ALA A 142 1.78 15.65 9.10
CA ALA A 142 2.46 16.95 9.10
C ALA A 142 1.43 18.09 8.99
N GLU A 143 0.48 17.99 8.05
CA GLU A 143 -0.60 18.97 7.86
C GLU A 143 -1.44 19.14 9.13
N ALA A 144 -1.88 18.03 9.74
CA ALA A 144 -2.66 18.06 10.98
C ALA A 144 -1.88 18.70 12.15
N TYR A 145 -0.57 18.46 12.23
CA TYR A 145 0.30 19.10 13.23
C TYR A 145 0.45 20.60 12.98
N GLN A 146 0.68 21.03 11.74
CA GLN A 146 0.78 22.46 11.39
C GLN A 146 -0.55 23.19 11.60
N ALA A 147 -1.68 22.50 11.45
CA ALA A 147 -3.02 23.01 11.77
C ALA A 147 -3.30 23.06 13.29
N GLY A 148 -2.37 22.59 14.14
CA GLY A 148 -2.52 22.57 15.60
C GLY A 148 -3.50 21.50 16.11
N LEU A 149 -3.83 20.50 15.30
CA LEU A 149 -4.76 19.41 15.65
C LEU A 149 -4.09 18.24 16.37
N LEU A 150 -2.77 18.12 16.24
CA LEU A 150 -1.95 17.10 16.89
C LEU A 150 -1.04 17.75 17.94
N HIS A 151 -0.99 17.17 19.13
CA HIS A 151 -0.26 17.73 20.26
C HIS A 151 0.82 16.78 20.78
N ALA A 152 1.98 17.35 21.11
CA ALA A 152 3.07 16.60 21.70
C ALA A 152 2.64 15.92 23.01
N PRO A 153 3.11 14.70 23.28
CA PRO A 153 2.98 14.11 24.60
C PRO A 153 3.85 14.82 25.63
N ASP A 154 3.47 14.72 26.90
CA ASP A 154 4.27 15.21 28.03
C ASP A 154 4.61 14.04 28.97
N PRO A 155 5.90 13.65 29.10
CA PRO A 155 7.07 14.18 28.38
C PRO A 155 7.15 13.69 26.92
N GLU A 156 7.90 14.39 26.08
CA GLU A 156 8.25 13.91 24.73
C GLU A 156 9.17 12.68 24.79
N PRO A 157 8.97 11.69 23.91
CA PRO A 157 9.83 10.51 23.86
C PRO A 157 11.25 10.90 23.41
N ALA A 158 12.26 10.41 24.13
CA ALA A 158 13.64 10.60 23.74
C ALA A 158 13.97 9.76 22.49
N VAL A 159 14.54 10.42 21.47
CA VAL A 159 15.00 9.78 20.24
C VAL A 159 16.53 9.82 20.20
N SER A 160 17.16 8.68 19.88
CA SER A 160 18.63 8.61 19.79
C SER A 160 19.13 9.47 18.63
N ALA A 161 20.36 9.99 18.72
CA ALA A 161 20.94 10.80 17.66
C ALA A 161 21.00 10.07 16.30
N VAL A 162 21.21 8.75 16.32
CA VAL A 162 21.22 7.92 15.10
C VAL A 162 19.84 7.91 14.44
N LEU A 163 18.78 7.64 15.22
CA LEU A 163 17.43 7.58 14.68
C LEU A 163 16.90 8.96 14.29
N ALA A 164 17.28 10.03 15.02
CA ALA A 164 16.95 11.40 14.65
C ALA A 164 17.56 11.79 13.28
N ALA A 165 18.81 11.36 13.00
CA ALA A 165 19.43 11.57 11.69
C ALA A 165 18.72 10.80 10.57
N ASP A 166 18.28 9.56 10.84
CA ASP A 166 17.45 8.79 9.89
C ASP A 166 16.13 9.52 9.60
N PHE A 167 15.45 10.02 10.63
CA PHE A 167 14.21 10.78 10.47
C PHE A 167 14.43 12.09 9.69
N GLU A 168 15.50 12.82 9.98
CA GLU A 168 15.85 14.04 9.25
C GLU A 168 16.06 13.75 7.75
N ARG A 169 16.82 12.71 7.41
CA ARG A 169 17.05 12.31 6.02
C ARG A 169 15.74 11.96 5.31
N ILE A 170 14.86 11.18 5.94
CA ILE A 170 13.60 10.77 5.33
C ILE A 170 12.64 11.97 5.19
N ARG A 171 12.56 12.83 6.20
CA ARG A 171 11.76 14.05 6.12
C ARG A 171 12.25 14.98 5.02
N ALA A 172 13.56 15.13 4.85
CA ALA A 172 14.14 15.92 3.77
C ALA A 172 13.84 15.33 2.38
N GLU A 173 13.89 14.00 2.23
CA GLU A 173 13.56 13.27 1.01
C GLU A 173 12.10 13.50 0.57
N PHE A 174 11.16 13.50 1.51
CA PHE A 174 9.71 13.61 1.22
C PHE A 174 9.10 14.99 1.53
N GLY A 175 9.91 15.99 1.92
CA GLY A 175 9.43 17.34 2.23
C GLY A 175 8.52 17.43 3.47
N LEU A 176 8.72 16.58 4.46
CA LEU A 176 7.87 16.49 5.65
C LEU A 176 8.34 17.45 6.76
N SER A 177 7.43 18.27 7.28
CA SER A 177 7.71 19.22 8.37
C SER A 177 6.96 18.84 9.66
N MET A 178 7.61 18.01 10.48
CA MET A 178 7.07 17.51 11.74
C MET A 178 8.20 17.17 12.73
N PRO A 179 7.94 17.18 14.05
CA PRO A 179 8.91 16.77 15.08
C PRO A 179 9.14 15.24 15.10
N ASP A 180 10.26 14.82 15.70
CA ASP A 180 10.65 13.40 15.78
C ASP A 180 9.63 12.53 16.50
N TRP A 181 8.99 13.04 17.57
CA TRP A 181 7.97 12.29 18.30
C TRP A 181 6.78 11.94 17.40
N LEU A 182 6.40 12.86 16.50
CA LEU A 182 5.26 12.66 15.61
C LEU A 182 5.64 11.68 14.51
N TYR A 183 6.84 11.81 13.94
CA TYR A 183 7.32 10.87 12.93
C TYR A 183 7.38 9.44 13.50
N ALA A 184 7.93 9.27 14.71
CA ALA A 184 7.99 7.98 15.38
C ALA A 184 6.59 7.38 15.62
N ARG A 185 5.65 8.18 16.15
CA ARG A 185 4.26 7.73 16.34
C ARG A 185 3.53 7.48 15.02
N GLY A 186 3.87 8.20 13.95
CA GLY A 186 3.37 7.95 12.60
C GLY A 186 3.79 6.58 12.06
N ILE A 187 5.01 6.14 12.35
CA ILE A 187 5.45 4.77 12.06
C ILE A 187 4.68 3.75 12.89
N THR A 188 4.42 4.02 14.17
CA THR A 188 3.55 3.17 15.00
C THR A 188 2.13 3.10 14.43
N PHE A 189 1.56 4.24 14.04
CA PHE A 189 0.25 4.31 13.39
C PHE A 189 0.25 3.41 12.15
N TRP A 190 1.22 3.57 11.24
CA TRP A 190 1.31 2.78 10.02
C TRP A 190 1.34 1.28 10.30
N ALA A 191 2.21 0.84 11.23
CA ALA A 191 2.33 -0.57 11.58
C ALA A 191 1.03 -1.15 12.17
N SER A 192 0.39 -0.41 13.09
CA SER A 192 -0.88 -0.83 13.70
C SER A 192 -2.03 -0.82 12.71
N PHE A 193 -2.09 0.16 11.83
CA PHE A 193 -3.09 0.29 10.77
C PHE A 193 -2.99 -0.86 9.75
N VAL A 194 -1.79 -1.14 9.23
CA VAL A 194 -1.56 -2.30 8.36
C VAL A 194 -1.92 -3.60 9.10
N GLY A 195 -1.59 -3.71 10.39
CA GLY A 195 -1.97 -4.85 11.23
C GLY A 195 -3.49 -5.01 11.34
N ALA A 196 -4.23 -3.92 11.56
CA ALA A 196 -5.69 -3.93 11.64
C ALA A 196 -6.35 -4.37 10.33
N VAL A 197 -5.87 -3.84 9.19
CA VAL A 197 -6.37 -4.26 7.86
C VAL A 197 -6.03 -5.72 7.61
N SER A 198 -4.79 -6.15 7.85
CA SER A 198 -4.36 -7.54 7.66
C SER A 198 -5.11 -8.53 8.54
N ALA A 199 -5.41 -8.17 9.79
CA ALA A 199 -6.19 -9.01 10.70
C ALA A 199 -7.62 -9.26 10.19
N ASP A 200 -8.21 -8.28 9.51
CA ASP A 200 -9.52 -8.41 8.88
C ASP A 200 -9.43 -9.25 7.59
N ILE A 201 -8.52 -8.89 6.67
CA ILE A 201 -8.39 -9.53 5.35
C ILE A 201 -7.94 -10.98 5.41
N PHE A 202 -7.04 -11.32 6.34
CA PHE A 202 -6.57 -12.69 6.53
C PHE A 202 -7.42 -13.48 7.54
N ASP A 203 -8.59 -12.95 7.90
CA ASP A 203 -9.56 -13.55 8.82
C ASP A 203 -8.96 -14.00 10.17
N MET A 204 -8.02 -13.22 10.72
CA MET A 204 -7.36 -13.52 12.00
C MET A 204 -8.32 -13.41 13.18
N TYR A 205 -9.40 -12.64 13.03
CA TYR A 205 -10.47 -12.55 14.03
C TYR A 205 -11.36 -13.81 14.02
N GLY A 206 -11.40 -14.56 12.92
CA GLY A 206 -12.38 -15.62 12.69
C GLY A 206 -13.78 -15.11 12.32
N PRO A 207 -14.63 -15.96 11.74
CA PRO A 207 -15.84 -15.53 11.05
C PRO A 207 -16.88 -14.86 11.96
N ASP A 208 -17.00 -15.31 13.22
CA ASP A 208 -18.12 -14.93 14.10
C ASP A 208 -17.70 -14.11 15.32
N THR A 209 -16.42 -13.77 15.47
CA THR A 209 -15.93 -13.06 16.67
C THR A 209 -16.45 -11.62 16.76
N PHE A 210 -16.52 -10.93 15.62
CA PHE A 210 -17.01 -9.55 15.53
C PHE A 210 -17.99 -9.42 14.38
N THR A 211 -19.24 -9.10 14.70
CA THR A 211 -20.32 -8.92 13.71
C THR A 211 -20.25 -7.56 13.01
N ASP A 212 -19.70 -6.53 13.67
CA ASP A 212 -19.44 -5.22 13.07
C ASP A 212 -17.93 -4.90 13.04
N ARG A 213 -17.25 -5.44 12.02
CA ARG A 213 -15.81 -5.18 11.81
C ARG A 213 -15.53 -3.76 11.32
N THR A 214 -16.55 -3.03 10.84
CA THR A 214 -16.38 -1.65 10.39
C THR A 214 -16.32 -0.73 11.61
N GLU A 215 -17.25 -0.86 12.55
CA GLU A 215 -17.20 -0.10 13.81
C GLU A 215 -15.91 -0.40 14.59
N LEU A 216 -15.48 -1.67 14.65
CA LEU A 216 -14.20 -2.03 15.27
C LEU A 216 -13.02 -1.30 14.63
N PHE A 217 -12.99 -1.23 13.29
CA PHE A 217 -11.93 -0.54 12.56
C PHE A 217 -11.96 0.98 12.81
N ASP A 218 -13.14 1.59 12.91
CA ASP A 218 -13.29 3.00 13.23
C ASP A 218 -12.73 3.32 14.62
N LEU A 219 -13.04 2.47 15.60
CA LEU A 219 -12.50 2.60 16.96
C LEU A 219 -10.97 2.43 17.00
N GLN A 220 -10.42 1.54 16.17
CA GLN A 220 -8.96 1.40 16.04
C GLN A 220 -8.32 2.65 15.44
N VAL A 221 -8.91 3.22 14.39
CA VAL A 221 -8.43 4.48 13.79
C VAL A 221 -8.54 5.65 14.78
N ASP A 222 -9.64 5.73 15.56
CA ASP A 222 -9.81 6.73 16.64
C ASP A 222 -8.71 6.61 17.69
N ALA A 223 -8.43 5.39 18.15
CA ALA A 223 -7.38 5.15 19.14
C ALA A 223 -5.99 5.53 18.61
N LEU A 224 -5.71 5.23 17.34
CA LEU A 224 -4.44 5.62 16.70
C LEU A 224 -4.33 7.14 16.52
N LEU A 225 -5.41 7.83 16.16
CA LEU A 225 -5.43 9.30 16.12
C LEU A 225 -5.22 9.92 17.51
N ALA A 226 -5.87 9.37 18.54
CA ALA A 226 -5.67 9.81 19.93
C ALA A 226 -4.20 9.61 20.37
N MET A 227 -3.55 8.52 19.94
CA MET A 227 -2.12 8.31 20.15
C MET A 227 -1.27 9.41 19.50
N LEU A 228 -1.69 9.99 18.38
CA LEU A 228 -1.01 11.15 17.77
C LEU A 228 -1.29 12.48 18.50
N GLY A 229 -2.05 12.46 19.59
CA GLY A 229 -2.39 13.66 20.36
C GLY A 229 -3.62 14.40 19.85
N TRP A 230 -4.39 13.81 18.93
CA TRP A 230 -5.67 14.35 18.51
C TRP A 230 -6.69 14.28 19.65
N ARG A 231 -7.46 15.36 19.84
CA ARG A 231 -8.59 15.43 20.77
C ARG A 231 -9.82 15.90 20.01
N ARG A 232 -10.94 15.20 20.19
CA ARG A 232 -12.22 15.46 19.54
C ARG A 232 -12.89 16.73 20.10
#